data_AF-A0A286RKA0-F1
#
_entry.id   AF-A0A286RKA0-F1
#
_cell.length_a   1.000
_cell.length_b   1.000
_cell.length_c   1.000
_cell.angle_alpha   90.00
_cell.angle_beta   90.00
_cell.angle_gamma   90.00
#
_symmetry.space_group_name_H-M   'P 1'
#
loop_
_entity.id
_entity.type
_entity.pdbx_description
1 polymer ?
#
loop_
_entity_poly.entity_id
_entity_poly.type
_entity_poly.pdbx_seq_one_letter_code
_entity_poly.pdbx_strand_id
1 'polypeptide(L)'
;MKTHILLGVVLVVAVLAGTAFLWGSSESGVSRRDSGTPTAGSGGWITHSTATDRVQQIVVIDPSTQAMAVYHVDLANGRISLKSVRNVRYDLLMTEFNTDAPSPRELESLWKTP
;
A
#
# COMPACT_ATOMS: atom_id res chain seq x y z
N MET A 1 51.13 -30.30 31.01
CA MET A 1 50.47 -30.92 29.82
C MET A 1 48.96 -30.74 29.82
N LYS A 2 48.22 -31.08 30.89
CA LYS A 2 46.74 -30.97 30.93
C LYS A 2 46.20 -29.53 30.77
N THR A 3 46.89 -28.52 31.29
CA THR A 3 46.48 -27.11 31.22
C THR A 3 46.59 -26.49 29.82
N HIS A 4 47.60 -26.86 29.03
CA HIS A 4 47.73 -26.38 27.65
C HIS A 4 46.69 -27.00 26.70
N ILE A 5 46.28 -28.24 26.96
CA ILE A 5 45.22 -28.92 26.20
C ILE A 5 43.86 -28.28 26.49
N LEU A 6 43.58 -27.94 27.75
CA LEU A 6 42.34 -27.26 28.13
C LEU A 6 42.23 -25.86 27.48
N LEU A 7 43.34 -25.11 27.44
CA LEU A 7 43.39 -23.78 26.86
C LEU A 7 43.16 -23.81 25.34
N GLY A 8 43.72 -24.82 24.65
CA GLY A 8 43.51 -25.03 23.22
C GLY A 8 42.07 -25.39 22.86
N VAL A 9 41.41 -26.23 23.66
CA VAL A 9 40.01 -26.62 23.42
C VAL A 9 39.05 -25.45 23.61
N VAL A 10 39.25 -24.62 24.65
CA VAL A 10 38.42 -23.42 24.88
C VAL A 10 38.54 -22.41 23.74
N LEU A 11 39.74 -22.24 23.18
CA LEU A 11 39.97 -21.31 22.08
C LEU A 11 39.29 -21.79 20.78
N VAL A 12 39.29 -23.09 20.52
CA VAL A 12 38.59 -23.68 19.37
C VAL A 12 37.08 -23.55 19.50
N VAL A 13 36.52 -23.78 20.70
CA VAL A 13 35.06 -23.63 20.94
C VAL A 13 34.64 -22.16 20.81
N ALA A 14 35.46 -21.21 21.27
CA ALA A 14 35.17 -19.79 21.15
C ALA A 14 35.18 -19.30 19.69
N VAL A 15 36.09 -19.82 18.85
CA VAL A 15 36.13 -19.50 17.41
C VAL A 15 34.93 -20.10 16.69
N LEU A 16 34.54 -21.34 16.99
CA LEU A 16 33.36 -21.98 16.39
C LEU A 16 32.04 -21.32 16.81
N ALA A 17 31.93 -20.85 18.06
CA ALA A 17 30.78 -20.09 18.53
C ALA A 17 30.70 -18.69 17.91
N GLY A 18 31.86 -18.03 17.70
CA GLY A 18 31.94 -16.71 17.05
C GLY A 18 31.51 -16.72 15.59
N THR A 19 31.83 -17.78 14.84
CA THR A 19 31.43 -17.91 13.42
C THR A 19 29.93 -18.20 13.25
N ALA A 20 29.28 -18.82 14.24
CA ALA A 20 27.84 -19.08 14.18
C ALA A 20 27.01 -17.82 14.45
N PHE A 21 27.54 -16.87 15.22
CA PHE A 21 26.81 -15.65 15.62
C PHE A 21 26.82 -14.55 14.54
N LEU A 22 27.75 -14.61 13.58
CA LEU A 22 27.91 -13.60 12.53
C LEU A 22 27.12 -13.87 11.25
N TRP A 23 26.42 -15.01 11.14
CA TRP A 23 25.52 -15.32 10.03
C TRP A 23 24.02 -15.16 10.35
N GLY A 24 23.69 -14.72 11.56
CA GLY A 24 22.31 -14.52 12.01
C GLY A 24 21.72 -13.15 11.67
N SER A 25 22.44 -12.24 11.02
CA SER A 25 21.85 -11.01 10.50
C SER A 25 21.10 -11.31 9.20
N SER A 26 19.92 -11.91 9.34
CA SER A 26 18.94 -12.00 8.28
C SER A 26 18.67 -10.60 7.77
N GLU A 27 19.12 -10.34 6.54
CA GLU A 27 18.78 -9.17 5.77
C GLU A 27 17.25 -9.03 5.82
N SER A 28 16.79 -7.94 6.43
CA SER A 28 15.40 -7.53 6.32
C SER A 28 15.19 -7.12 4.86
N GLY A 29 14.99 -8.12 4.00
CA GLY A 29 14.61 -7.91 2.63
C GLY A 29 13.32 -7.12 2.65
N VAL A 30 13.40 -5.83 2.34
CA VAL A 30 12.24 -5.04 1.95
C VAL A 30 11.73 -5.70 0.69
N SER A 31 10.82 -6.66 0.87
CA SER A 31 10.06 -7.26 -0.21
C SER A 31 9.21 -6.14 -0.78
N ARG A 32 9.73 -5.48 -1.82
CA ARG A 32 8.94 -4.59 -2.66
C ARG A 32 7.82 -5.46 -3.17
N ARG A 33 6.61 -5.28 -2.63
CA ARG A 33 5.43 -5.84 -3.27
C ARG A 33 5.39 -5.16 -4.62
N ASP A 34 5.75 -5.91 -5.66
CA ASP A 34 5.32 -5.58 -7.00
C ASP A 34 3.79 -5.48 -6.90
N SER A 35 3.29 -4.26 -6.94
CA SER A 35 1.91 -4.00 -7.28
C SER A 35 1.75 -4.51 -8.70
N GLY A 36 1.48 -5.81 -8.84
CA GLY A 36 1.18 -6.42 -10.11
C GLY A 36 0.18 -5.51 -10.83
N THR A 37 0.54 -5.07 -12.02
CA THR A 37 -0.36 -4.29 -12.87
C THR A 37 -1.66 -5.07 -12.92
N PRO A 38 -2.79 -4.52 -12.45
CA PRO A 38 -4.06 -5.23 -12.51
C PRO A 38 -4.28 -5.55 -13.99
N THR A 39 -4.24 -6.83 -14.35
CA THR A 39 -4.75 -7.24 -15.65
C THR A 39 -6.24 -6.98 -15.54
N ALA A 40 -6.69 -5.86 -16.10
CA ALA A 40 -8.09 -5.47 -16.11
C ALA A 40 -8.85 -6.46 -17.01
N GLY A 41 -9.11 -7.66 -16.47
CA GLY A 41 -10.17 -8.51 -16.96
C GLY A 41 -11.47 -7.73 -16.83
N SER A 42 -12.20 -7.60 -17.95
CA SER A 42 -13.43 -6.85 -18.05
C SER A 42 -14.40 -7.21 -16.92
N GLY A 43 -14.51 -6.34 -15.91
CA GLY A 43 -15.46 -6.49 -14.79
C GLY A 43 -14.86 -6.79 -13.40
N GLY A 44 -13.54 -6.76 -13.23
CA GLY A 44 -12.93 -6.93 -11.91
C GLY A 44 -13.15 -5.75 -10.95
N TRP A 45 -13.26 -6.03 -9.64
CA TRP A 45 -13.22 -4.99 -8.62
C TRP A 45 -11.82 -4.35 -8.56
N ILE A 46 -11.80 -3.03 -8.33
CA ILE A 46 -10.57 -2.28 -8.09
C ILE A 46 -10.41 -2.14 -6.57
N THR A 47 -9.26 -2.53 -6.04
CA THR A 47 -8.97 -2.41 -4.61
C THR A 47 -7.71 -1.60 -4.41
N HIS A 48 -7.77 -0.62 -3.50
CA HIS A 48 -6.62 0.15 -3.06
C HIS A 48 -6.46 0.02 -1.55
N SER A 49 -5.22 -0.13 -1.08
CA SER A 49 -4.91 -0.24 0.33
C SER A 49 -3.80 0.73 0.71
N THR A 50 -4.07 1.56 1.70
CA THR A 50 -3.07 2.43 2.33
C THR A 50 -3.01 2.11 3.81
N ALA A 51 -1.82 2.12 4.40
CA ALA A 51 -1.65 1.89 5.83
C ALA A 51 -1.03 3.11 6.47
N THR A 52 -1.54 3.44 7.66
CA THR A 52 -0.94 4.35 8.63
C THR A 52 -0.46 3.52 9.83
N ASP A 53 0.09 4.17 10.86
CA ASP A 53 0.62 3.48 12.04
C ASP A 53 -0.42 2.70 12.85
N ARG A 54 -1.71 3.04 12.73
CA ARG A 54 -2.79 2.44 13.52
C ARG A 54 -3.87 1.76 12.71
N VAL A 55 -4.04 2.17 11.46
CA VAL A 55 -5.16 1.76 10.63
C VAL A 55 -4.68 1.48 9.22
N GLN A 56 -5.09 0.35 8.67
CA GLN A 56 -5.06 0.08 7.25
C GLN A 56 -6.42 0.45 6.63
N GLN A 57 -6.41 1.42 5.73
CA GLN A 57 -7.57 1.77 4.91
C GLN A 57 -7.60 0.89 3.67
N ILE A 58 -8.75 0.27 3.41
CA ILE A 58 -9.03 -0.52 2.22
C ILE A 58 -10.20 0.13 1.50
N VAL A 59 -9.97 0.53 0.25
CA VAL A 59 -10.99 1.08 -0.64
C VAL A 59 -11.32 0.03 -1.69
N VAL A 60 -12.58 -0.35 -1.79
CA VAL A 60 -13.09 -1.30 -2.80
C VAL A 60 -14.02 -0.54 -3.72
N ILE A 61 -13.77 -0.63 -5.02
CA ILE A 61 -14.55 0.01 -6.07
C ILE A 61 -15.06 -1.08 -6.99
N ASP A 62 -16.37 -1.10 -7.22
CA ASP A 62 -17.00 -1.87 -8.28
C ASP A 62 -17.29 -0.94 -9.46
N PRO A 63 -16.53 -1.03 -10.57
CA PRO A 63 -16.73 -0.17 -11.73
C PRO A 63 -18.09 -0.40 -12.41
N SER A 64 -18.68 -1.60 -12.27
CA SER A 64 -19.93 -1.96 -12.95
C SER A 64 -21.13 -1.23 -12.35
N THR A 65 -21.15 -1.06 -11.03
CA THR A 65 -22.21 -0.35 -10.30
C THR A 65 -21.82 1.08 -9.93
N GLN A 66 -20.55 1.45 -10.16
CA GLN A 66 -19.95 2.70 -9.72
C GLN A 66 -20.10 2.90 -8.20
N ALA A 67 -20.08 1.79 -7.44
CA ALA A 67 -20.11 1.82 -5.98
C ALA A 67 -18.68 1.80 -5.43
N MET A 68 -18.43 2.62 -4.41
CA MET A 68 -17.19 2.67 -3.66
C MET A 68 -17.47 2.44 -2.19
N ALA A 69 -16.71 1.54 -1.55
CA ALA A 69 -16.73 1.31 -0.12
C ALA A 69 -15.34 1.55 0.48
N VAL A 70 -15.31 2.17 1.66
CA VAL A 70 -14.09 2.43 2.43
C VAL A 70 -14.18 1.69 3.74
N TYR A 71 -13.20 0.83 4.00
CA TYR A 71 -13.03 0.08 5.24
C TYR A 71 -11.76 0.54 5.94
N HIS A 72 -11.80 0.50 7.27
CA HIS A 72 -10.63 0.62 8.12
C HIS A 72 -10.42 -0.69 8.87
N VAL A 73 -9.19 -1.21 8.83
CA VAL A 73 -8.74 -2.34 9.63
C VAL A 73 -7.83 -1.77 10.73
N ASP A 74 -8.26 -1.93 11.98
CA ASP A 74 -7.45 -1.60 13.16
C ASP A 74 -6.26 -2.57 13.22
N LEU A 75 -5.04 -2.03 13.19
CA LEU A 75 -3.83 -2.87 13.15
C LEU A 75 -3.49 -3.52 14.50
N ALA A 76 -4.05 -3.03 15.61
CA ALA A 76 -3.78 -3.60 16.93
C ALA A 76 -4.59 -4.88 17.19
N ASN A 77 -5.78 -5.00 16.60
CA ASN A 77 -6.71 -6.11 16.88
C ASN A 77 -7.35 -6.72 15.63
N GLY A 78 -7.06 -6.22 14.43
CA GLY A 78 -7.60 -6.70 13.16
C GLY A 78 -9.07 -6.37 12.91
N ARG A 79 -9.73 -5.56 13.77
CA ARG A 79 -11.14 -5.23 13.61
C ARG A 79 -11.36 -4.43 12.34
N ILE A 80 -12.26 -4.94 11.50
CA ILE A 80 -12.69 -4.27 10.27
C ILE A 80 -13.90 -3.39 10.60
N SER A 81 -13.91 -2.16 10.10
CA SER A 81 -15.01 -1.22 10.25
C SER A 81 -15.30 -0.54 8.92
N LEU A 82 -16.54 -0.66 8.44
CA LEU A 82 -17.02 0.09 7.29
C LEU A 82 -17.13 1.57 7.67
N LYS A 83 -16.51 2.45 6.88
CA LYS A 83 -16.49 3.89 7.11
C LYS A 83 -17.41 4.65 6.16
N SER A 84 -17.50 4.21 4.92
CA SER A 84 -18.35 4.87 3.93
C SER A 84 -18.71 3.91 2.80
N VAL A 85 -19.92 4.07 2.27
CA VAL A 85 -20.36 3.49 0.99
C VAL A 85 -21.02 4.60 0.20
N ARG A 86 -20.56 4.84 -1.04
CA ARG A 86 -21.11 5.86 -1.92
C ARG A 86 -21.17 5.37 -3.36
N ASN A 87 -22.27 5.67 -4.05
CA ASN A 87 -22.31 5.54 -5.50
C ASN A 87 -21.69 6.80 -6.11
N VAL A 88 -20.54 6.65 -6.77
CA VAL A 88 -19.77 7.77 -7.31
C VAL A 88 -20.27 8.23 -8.69
N ARG A 89 -21.31 7.59 -9.25
CA ARG A 89 -21.85 7.98 -10.57
C ARG A 89 -22.15 9.47 -10.64
N TYR A 90 -22.87 9.99 -9.65
CA TYR A 90 -23.28 11.39 -9.63
C TYR A 90 -22.14 12.35 -9.31
N ASP A 91 -21.12 11.89 -8.57
CA ASP A 91 -19.92 12.67 -8.26
C ASP A 91 -19.06 12.90 -9.51
N LEU A 92 -19.13 11.97 -10.46
CA LEU A 92 -18.41 12.03 -11.74
C LEU A 92 -19.20 12.80 -12.82
N LEU A 93 -20.45 13.16 -12.57
CA LEU A 93 -21.20 14.01 -13.49
C LEU A 93 -20.80 15.47 -13.22
N MET A 94 -19.87 15.99 -14.01
CA MET A 94 -19.63 17.43 -14.12
C MET A 94 -20.82 18.08 -14.85
N THR A 95 -21.90 18.39 -14.12
CA THR A 95 -22.99 19.24 -14.63
C THR A 95 -22.58 20.71 -14.71
N GLU A 96 -21.68 21.14 -13.83
CA GLU A 96 -21.05 22.46 -13.85
C GLU A 96 -19.54 22.25 -13.83
N PHE A 97 -18.82 22.87 -14.75
CA PHE A 97 -17.36 22.85 -14.71
C PHE A 97 -16.94 23.57 -13.42
N ASN A 98 -16.36 22.83 -12.46
CA ASN A 98 -15.75 23.39 -11.23
C ASN A 98 -14.49 24.20 -11.57
N THR A 99 -14.62 25.15 -12.48
CA THR A 99 -13.58 26.07 -12.92
C THR A 99 -14.04 27.47 -12.58
N ASP A 100 -13.15 28.22 -11.93
CA ASP A 100 -13.28 29.68 -11.86
C ASP A 100 -13.31 30.27 -13.28
N ALA A 101 -13.90 31.45 -13.42
CA ALA A 101 -14.00 32.11 -14.72
C ALA A 101 -12.61 32.27 -15.39
N PRO A 102 -12.50 32.06 -16.72
CA PRO A 102 -13.58 31.75 -17.66
C PRO A 102 -13.91 30.25 -17.70
N SER A 103 -15.21 29.93 -17.67
CA SER A 103 -15.74 28.61 -17.96
C SER A 103 -15.34 28.15 -19.38
N PRO A 104 -15.34 26.83 -19.67
CA PRO A 104 -15.07 26.32 -21.01
C PRO A 104 -15.98 26.91 -22.10
N ARG A 105 -17.21 27.26 -21.75
CA ARG A 105 -18.15 27.94 -22.67
C ARG A 105 -17.71 29.35 -23.01
N GLU A 106 -17.17 30.09 -22.04
CA GLU A 106 -16.59 31.41 -22.25
C GLU A 106 -15.32 31.32 -23.11
N LEU A 107 -14.47 30.30 -22.89
CA LEU A 107 -13.31 30.02 -23.74
C LEU A 107 -13.71 29.72 -25.19
N GLU A 108 -14.75 28.92 -25.43
CA GLU A 108 -15.28 28.68 -26.78
C GLU A 108 -15.76 29.96 -27.46
N SER A 109 -16.41 30.85 -26.71
CA SER A 109 -16.92 32.12 -27.24
C SER A 109 -15.79 33.10 -27.59
N LEU A 110 -14.74 33.16 -26.76
CA LEU A 110 -13.54 33.95 -27.03
C LEU A 110 -12.81 33.44 -28.27
N TRP A 111 -12.76 32.12 -28.47
CA TRP A 111 -12.07 31.52 -29.62
C TRP A 111 -12.84 31.65 -30.94
N LYS A 112 -14.17 31.73 -30.90
CA LYS A 112 -15.04 31.89 -32.09
C LYS A 112 -15.21 33.34 -32.55
N THR A 113 -14.60 34.31 -31.88
CA THR A 113 -14.65 35.72 -32.28
C THR A 113 -13.51 35.98 -33.30
N PRO A 114 -13.81 36.42 -34.54
CA PRO A 114 -12.79 36.76 -35.55
C PRO A 114 -12.01 38.05 -35.21
#